data_AF-A0A349CT14-F1
#
_entry.id   AF-A0A349CT14-F1
#
_cell.length_a   1.000
_cell.length_b   1.000
_cell.length_c   1.000
_cell.angle_alpha   90.00
_cell.angle_beta   90.00
_cell.angle_gamma   90.00
#
_symmetry.space_group_name_H-M   'P 1'
#
loop_
_entity.id
_entity.type
_entity.pdbx_description
1 polymer ?
#
loop_
_entity_poly.entity_id
_entity_poly.type
_entity_poly.pdbx_seq_one_letter_code
_entity_poly.pdbx_strand_id
1 'polypeptide(L)'
;NVFTDEYLPTDDADARWGRFELLSTRTESDMTGDVALDVRLRDGDREVEARGVGNGPVAAFLEVLRAEGIHVTLYDYVEHALSSGGDAQAAAYVEVQVDGDRLWGVGIDGDISTASLKAIVSAVNRAIRTRTRTHDLAAV
;
A
#
# COMPACT_ATOMS: atom_id res chain seq x y z
N ASN A 1 -3.30 18.98 -5.24
CA ASN A 1 -4.67 18.77 -5.76
C ASN A 1 -5.29 17.80 -4.77
N VAL A 2 -6.48 18.08 -4.24
CA VAL A 2 -7.08 17.29 -3.14
C VAL A 2 -6.99 15.77 -3.32
N PHE A 3 -7.16 15.25 -4.54
CA PHE A 3 -7.06 13.82 -4.78
C PHE A 3 -5.63 13.28 -4.57
N THR A 4 -4.64 13.89 -5.23
CA THR A 4 -3.23 13.51 -5.10
C THR A 4 -2.78 13.63 -3.64
N ASP A 5 -3.13 14.73 -2.99
CA ASP A 5 -2.73 15.02 -1.61
C ASP A 5 -3.37 14.01 -0.62
N GLU A 6 -4.55 13.47 -0.96
CA GLU A 6 -5.27 12.53 -0.12
C GLU A 6 -4.92 11.06 -0.36
N TYR A 7 -4.45 10.67 -1.56
CA TYR A 7 -4.31 9.26 -1.94
C TYR A 7 -2.93 8.84 -2.45
N LEU A 8 -2.12 9.77 -2.97
CA LEU A 8 -0.89 9.44 -3.70
C LEU A 8 0.35 9.96 -2.96
N PRO A 9 1.49 9.24 -3.03
CA PRO A 9 2.74 9.73 -2.47
C PRO A 9 3.19 11.04 -3.14
N THR A 10 3.92 11.86 -2.39
CA THR A 10 4.57 13.08 -2.89
C THR A 10 6.08 12.86 -2.94
N ASP A 11 6.74 13.47 -3.90
CA ASP A 11 8.20 13.47 -4.02
C ASP A 11 8.87 14.46 -3.05
N ASP A 12 8.08 15.34 -2.44
CA ASP A 12 8.57 16.30 -1.45
C ASP A 12 8.73 15.64 -0.07
N ALA A 13 9.98 15.55 0.40
CA ALA A 13 10.35 14.95 1.67
C ALA A 13 9.78 15.71 2.88
N ASP A 14 9.47 17.00 2.76
CA ASP A 14 8.87 17.81 3.83
C ASP A 14 7.34 17.70 3.82
N ALA A 15 6.75 17.25 2.71
CA ALA A 15 5.32 16.99 2.57
C ALA A 15 4.97 15.49 2.61
N ARG A 16 5.89 14.64 3.10
CA ARG A 16 5.77 13.17 3.15
C ARG A 16 4.36 12.73 3.47
N TRP A 17 3.81 11.94 2.56
CA TRP A 17 2.41 11.63 2.56
C TRP A 17 1.99 10.65 3.69
N GLY A 18 2.88 9.79 4.18
CA GLY A 18 2.53 8.88 5.29
C GLY A 18 3.71 8.13 5.89
N ARG A 19 3.41 7.32 6.93
CA ARG A 19 4.38 6.52 7.67
C ARG A 19 5.10 5.53 6.77
N PHE A 20 4.35 4.84 5.91
CA PHE A 20 4.87 3.81 5.02
C PHE A 20 5.11 4.33 3.60
N GLU A 21 6.15 3.82 2.97
CA GLU A 21 6.42 4.03 1.54
C GLU A 21 7.05 2.77 0.94
N LEU A 22 6.58 2.39 -0.24
CA LEU A 22 7.10 1.24 -0.97
C LEU A 22 8.28 1.68 -1.84
N LEU A 23 9.49 1.27 -1.46
CA LEU A 23 10.72 1.67 -2.15
C LEU A 23 11.11 0.71 -3.26
N SER A 24 10.90 -0.60 -3.06
CA SER A 24 11.12 -1.61 -4.10
C SER A 24 10.40 -2.91 -3.78
N THR A 25 10.09 -3.67 -4.83
CA THR A 25 9.47 -5.00 -4.76
C THR A 25 10.22 -5.99 -5.66
N ARG A 26 10.33 -7.24 -5.21
CA ARG A 26 10.77 -8.37 -6.02
C ARG A 26 9.83 -9.53 -5.78
N THR A 27 9.20 -9.99 -6.85
CA THR A 27 8.27 -11.12 -6.82
C THR A 27 8.95 -12.36 -7.38
N GLU A 28 8.84 -13.47 -6.67
CA GLU A 28 9.31 -14.78 -7.06
C GLU A 28 8.13 -15.76 -7.06
N SER A 29 7.87 -16.40 -8.19
CA SER A 29 6.85 -17.44 -8.31
C SER A 29 7.28 -18.44 -9.38
N ASP A 30 7.02 -19.72 -9.13
CA ASP A 30 7.23 -20.83 -10.05
C ASP A 30 5.90 -21.34 -10.64
N MET A 31 4.81 -20.57 -10.48
CA MET A 31 3.45 -20.92 -10.92
C MET A 31 2.83 -22.13 -10.22
N THR A 32 3.39 -22.58 -9.09
CA THR A 32 2.82 -23.68 -8.29
C THR A 32 1.71 -23.25 -7.34
N GLY A 33 1.49 -21.93 -7.22
CA GLY A 33 0.43 -21.33 -6.40
C GLY A 33 0.96 -20.38 -5.33
N ASP A 34 2.20 -20.60 -4.88
CA ASP A 34 2.86 -19.70 -3.93
C ASP A 34 3.62 -18.59 -4.65
N VAL A 35 3.52 -17.40 -4.08
CA VAL A 35 4.24 -16.20 -4.50
C VAL A 35 4.98 -15.67 -3.29
N ALA A 36 6.31 -15.59 -3.42
CA ALA A 36 7.13 -14.90 -2.45
C ALA A 36 7.38 -13.46 -2.91
N LEU A 37 7.29 -12.53 -1.98
CA LEU A 37 7.47 -11.11 -2.22
C LEU A 37 8.53 -10.58 -1.24
N ASP A 38 9.66 -10.13 -1.77
CA ASP A 38 10.58 -9.28 -1.03
C ASP A 38 10.21 -7.83 -1.26
N VAL A 39 10.16 -7.05 -0.19
CA VAL A 39 9.91 -5.61 -0.24
C VAL A 39 10.96 -4.86 0.55
N ARG A 40 11.25 -3.64 0.10
CA ARG A 40 11.87 -2.61 0.93
C ARG A 40 10.84 -1.52 1.19
N LEU A 41 10.58 -1.29 2.46
CA LEU A 41 9.61 -0.33 2.95
C LEU A 41 10.34 0.75 3.74
N ARG A 42 9.91 1.99 3.61
CA ARG A 42 10.16 3.00 4.64
C ARG A 42 9.08 2.85 5.71
N ASP A 43 9.48 2.83 6.98
CA ASP A 43 8.62 2.97 8.15
C ASP A 43 9.09 4.18 8.98
N GLY A 44 8.39 5.31 8.83
CA GLY A 44 8.81 6.58 9.42
C GLY A 44 10.14 7.03 8.80
N ASP A 45 11.21 7.04 9.58
CA ASP A 45 12.57 7.37 9.12
C ASP A 45 13.48 6.15 8.92
N ARG A 46 12.95 4.93 9.11
CA ARG A 46 13.72 3.68 8.96
C ARG A 46 13.39 3.01 7.65
N GLU A 47 14.39 2.42 7.01
CA GLU A 47 14.17 1.45 5.93
C GLU A 47 14.14 0.03 6.52
N VAL A 48 13.19 -0.77 6.06
CA VAL A 48 12.93 -2.14 6.49
C VAL A 48 12.89 -3.03 5.26
N GLU A 49 13.67 -4.12 5.29
CA GLU A 49 13.55 -5.20 4.32
C GLU A 49 12.67 -6.29 4.93
N ALA A 50 11.67 -6.73 4.18
CA ALA A 50 10.74 -7.75 4.64
C ALA A 50 10.39 -8.72 3.51
N ARG A 51 10.02 -9.94 3.90
CA ARG A 51 9.59 -10.98 2.97
C ARG A 51 8.25 -11.55 3.43
N GLY A 52 7.33 -11.72 2.50
CA GLY A 52 6.06 -12.39 2.71
C GLY A 52 5.82 -13.47 1.67
N VAL A 53 4.92 -14.40 1.99
CA VAL A 53 4.47 -15.46 1.08
C VAL A 53 2.95 -15.49 1.08
N GLY A 54 2.35 -15.67 -0.08
CA GLY A 54 0.91 -15.82 -0.23
C GLY A 54 0.55 -16.33 -1.61
N ASN A 55 -0.75 -16.47 -1.89
CA ASN A 55 -1.25 -16.94 -3.20
C ASN A 55 -1.18 -15.88 -4.32
N GLY A 56 -0.39 -14.83 -4.13
CA GLY A 56 -0.27 -13.68 -5.00
C GLY A 56 0.51 -12.54 -4.32
N PRO A 57 1.02 -11.55 -5.07
CA PRO A 57 1.79 -10.42 -4.51
C PRO A 57 1.01 -9.65 -3.44
N VAL A 58 -0.29 -9.43 -3.66
CA VAL A 58 -1.16 -8.76 -2.69
C VAL A 58 -1.23 -9.53 -1.37
N ALA A 59 -1.51 -10.84 -1.43
CA ALA A 59 -1.60 -11.67 -0.22
C ALA A 59 -0.26 -11.72 0.53
N ALA A 60 0.85 -11.90 -0.19
CA ALA A 60 2.19 -11.87 0.38
C ALA A 60 2.49 -10.53 1.06
N PHE A 61 2.08 -9.41 0.45
CA PHE A 61 2.27 -8.09 1.05
C PHE A 61 1.42 -7.85 2.29
N LEU A 62 0.19 -8.36 2.33
CA LEU A 62 -0.64 -8.31 3.54
C LEU A 62 0.03 -9.08 4.70
N GLU A 63 0.69 -10.20 4.42
CA GLU A 63 1.48 -10.91 5.44
C GLU A 63 2.69 -10.09 5.92
N VAL A 64 3.39 -9.39 5.02
CA VAL A 64 4.46 -8.46 5.42
C VAL A 64 3.93 -7.41 6.40
N LEU A 65 2.81 -6.76 6.07
CA LEU A 65 2.23 -5.72 6.94
C LEU A 65 1.79 -6.28 8.30
N ARG A 66 1.24 -7.51 8.33
CA ARG A 66 0.89 -8.19 9.59
C ARG A 66 2.12 -8.50 10.44
N ALA A 67 3.22 -8.91 9.83
CA ALA A 67 4.49 -9.15 10.52
C ALA A 67 5.08 -7.85 11.13
N GLU A 68 4.86 -6.71 10.46
CA GLU A 68 5.19 -5.37 10.98
C GLU A 68 4.18 -4.83 12.03
N GLY A 69 3.23 -5.67 12.46
CA GLY A 69 2.28 -5.36 13.52
C GLY A 69 1.05 -4.56 13.08
N ILE A 70 0.74 -4.54 11.78
CA ILE A 70 -0.42 -3.85 11.22
C ILE A 70 -1.53 -4.87 10.95
N HIS A 71 -2.66 -4.78 11.65
CA HIS A 71 -3.78 -5.68 11.40
C HIS A 71 -4.56 -5.22 10.17
N VAL A 72 -4.24 -5.81 9.02
CA VAL A 72 -4.84 -5.47 7.73
C VAL A 72 -5.69 -6.61 7.14
N THR A 73 -6.87 -6.26 6.65
CA THR A 73 -7.80 -7.15 5.93
C THR A 73 -8.27 -6.47 4.65
N LEU A 74 -8.13 -7.14 3.51
CA LEU A 74 -8.64 -6.68 2.21
C LEU A 74 -10.11 -7.07 2.05
N TYR A 75 -10.95 -6.12 1.62
CA TYR A 75 -12.39 -6.28 1.44
C TYR A 75 -12.82 -6.18 -0.02
N ASP A 76 -12.27 -5.20 -0.74
CA ASP A 76 -12.61 -4.97 -2.14
C ASP A 76 -11.37 -4.58 -2.94
N TYR A 77 -11.40 -4.91 -4.23
CA TYR A 77 -10.30 -4.76 -5.16
C TYR A 77 -10.84 -4.46 -6.56
N VAL A 78 -10.44 -3.31 -7.10
CA VAL A 78 -10.72 -2.95 -8.49
C VAL A 78 -9.45 -2.41 -9.12
N GLU A 79 -9.14 -2.87 -10.33
CA GLU A 79 -8.02 -2.37 -11.11
C GLU A 79 -8.45 -2.09 -12.55
N HIS A 80 -7.80 -1.12 -13.19
CA HIS A 80 -7.92 -0.92 -14.63
C HIS A 80 -6.69 -0.20 -15.20
N ALA A 81 -6.47 -0.37 -16.51
CA ALA A 81 -5.46 0.39 -17.22
C ALA A 81 -5.95 1.83 -17.45
N LEU A 82 -5.10 2.81 -17.14
CA LEU A 82 -5.32 4.23 -17.40
C LEU A 82 -4.98 4.61 -18.85
N SER A 83 -4.09 3.86 -19.48
CA SER A 83 -3.66 4.03 -20.86
C SER A 83 -3.43 2.67 -21.52
N SER A 84 -3.22 2.66 -22.83
CA SER A 84 -2.95 1.45 -23.61
C SER A 84 -1.56 1.52 -24.26
N GLY A 85 -1.00 0.34 -24.59
CA GLY A 85 0.34 0.21 -25.16
C GLY A 85 1.38 -0.31 -24.17
N GLY A 86 2.64 -0.40 -24.59
CA GLY A 86 3.74 -0.92 -23.76
C GLY A 86 4.05 -0.08 -22.52
N ASP A 87 3.71 1.22 -22.57
CA ASP A 87 3.89 2.18 -21.47
C ASP A 87 2.57 2.42 -20.71
N ALA A 88 1.66 1.44 -20.72
CA ALA A 88 0.39 1.54 -20.03
C ALA A 88 0.59 1.73 -18.52
N GLN A 89 -0.16 2.66 -17.94
CA GLN A 89 -0.27 2.80 -16.49
C GLN A 89 -1.48 2.02 -16.00
N ALA A 90 -1.37 1.41 -14.83
CA ALA A 90 -2.46 0.77 -14.11
C ALA A 90 -2.86 1.64 -12.91
N ALA A 91 -4.16 1.73 -12.66
CA ALA A 91 -4.72 2.24 -11.42
C ALA A 91 -5.36 1.09 -10.65
N ALA A 92 -5.01 0.97 -9.37
CA ALA A 92 -5.61 0.04 -8.44
C ALA A 92 -6.32 0.81 -7.31
N TYR A 93 -7.50 0.33 -6.95
CA TYR A 93 -8.36 0.84 -5.89
C TYR A 93 -8.65 -0.32 -4.96
N VAL A 94 -8.26 -0.18 -3.69
CA VAL A 94 -8.43 -1.25 -2.70
C VAL A 94 -9.17 -0.73 -1.50
N GLU A 95 -10.10 -1.52 -0.98
CA GLU A 95 -10.72 -1.26 0.31
C GLU A 95 -10.13 -2.20 1.34
N VAL A 96 -9.51 -1.63 2.37
CA VAL A 96 -8.91 -2.40 3.46
C VAL A 96 -9.43 -1.90 4.80
N GLN A 97 -9.55 -2.82 5.75
CA GLN A 97 -9.67 -2.48 7.16
C GLN A 97 -8.29 -2.56 7.80
N VAL A 98 -7.90 -1.51 8.51
CA VAL A 98 -6.61 -1.39 9.19
C VAL A 98 -6.87 -1.02 10.63
N ASP A 99 -6.54 -1.92 11.56
CA ASP A 99 -6.74 -1.75 13.00
C ASP A 99 -8.16 -1.27 13.40
N GLY A 100 -9.17 -1.70 12.65
CA GLY A 100 -10.59 -1.37 12.88
C GLY A 100 -11.16 -0.27 11.98
N ASP A 101 -10.33 0.50 11.27
CA ASP A 101 -10.79 1.54 10.35
C ASP A 101 -10.81 1.03 8.91
N ARG A 102 -11.98 1.14 8.25
CA ARG A 102 -12.17 0.73 6.86
C ARG A 102 -12.05 1.91 5.91
N LEU A 103 -11.06 1.87 5.02
CA LEU A 103 -10.72 2.95 4.12
C LEU A 103 -10.32 2.42 2.74
N TRP A 104 -10.54 3.27 1.74
CA TRP A 104 -10.04 3.06 0.40
C TRP A 104 -8.60 3.55 0.24
N GLY A 105 -7.84 2.91 -0.64
CA GLY A 105 -6.52 3.34 -1.06
C GLY A 105 -6.42 3.29 -2.58
N VAL A 106 -5.54 4.12 -3.12
CA VAL A 106 -5.31 4.19 -4.57
C VAL A 106 -3.82 4.12 -4.85
N GLY A 107 -3.46 3.36 -5.87
CA GLY A 107 -2.09 3.24 -6.36
C GLY A 107 -2.06 3.32 -7.88
N ILE A 108 -1.05 4.01 -8.41
CA ILE A 108 -0.79 4.13 -9.84
C ILE A 108 0.64 3.69 -10.10
N ASP A 109 0.83 2.81 -11.06
CA ASP A 109 2.13 2.34 -11.50
C ASP A 109 2.08 1.76 -12.92
N GLY A 110 3.23 1.62 -13.58
CA GLY A 110 3.32 0.91 -14.86
C GLY A 110 3.19 -0.61 -14.70
N ASP A 111 3.48 -1.13 -13.51
CA ASP A 111 3.28 -2.52 -13.14
C ASP A 111 2.00 -2.70 -12.32
N ILE A 112 1.10 -3.58 -12.77
CA ILE A 112 -0.20 -3.83 -12.14
C ILE A 112 -0.02 -4.30 -10.69
N SER A 113 0.96 -5.17 -10.44
CA SER A 113 1.23 -5.66 -9.07
C SER A 113 1.67 -4.48 -8.19
N THR A 114 2.60 -3.66 -8.64
CA THR A 114 3.11 -2.50 -7.90
C THR A 114 2.01 -1.47 -7.65
N ALA A 115 1.13 -1.22 -8.61
CA ALA A 115 -0.04 -0.34 -8.42
C ALA A 115 -0.93 -0.84 -7.28
N SER A 116 -1.19 -2.16 -7.21
CA SER A 116 -1.98 -2.74 -6.13
C SER A 116 -1.33 -2.59 -4.74
N LEU A 117 -0.01 -2.79 -4.65
CA LEU A 117 0.72 -2.65 -3.39
C LEU A 117 0.77 -1.19 -2.92
N LYS A 118 0.96 -0.24 -3.86
CA LYS A 118 0.85 1.20 -3.59
C LYS A 118 -0.54 1.58 -3.09
N ALA A 119 -1.60 0.97 -3.63
CA ALA A 119 -2.97 1.21 -3.15
C ALA A 119 -3.16 0.73 -1.70
N ILE A 120 -2.57 -0.40 -1.32
CA ILE A 120 -2.63 -0.89 0.06
C ILE A 120 -1.86 0.03 1.01
N VAL A 121 -0.62 0.41 0.65
CA VAL A 121 0.15 1.43 1.40
C VAL A 121 -0.66 2.72 1.52
N SER A 122 -1.40 3.07 0.48
CA SER A 122 -2.26 4.24 0.46
C SER A 122 -3.31 4.17 1.59
N ALA A 123 -4.13 3.13 1.61
CA ALA A 123 -5.14 2.97 2.64
C ALA A 123 -4.58 2.86 4.06
N VAL A 124 -3.46 2.15 4.24
CA VAL A 124 -2.79 2.01 5.55
C VAL A 124 -2.34 3.35 6.11
N ASN A 125 -1.68 4.18 5.29
CA ASN A 125 -1.25 5.51 5.72
C ASN A 125 -2.44 6.41 6.08
N ARG A 126 -3.52 6.34 5.30
CA ARG A 126 -4.76 7.09 5.57
C ARG A 126 -5.40 6.64 6.88
N ALA A 127 -5.42 5.34 7.18
CA ALA A 127 -5.94 4.82 8.44
C ALA A 127 -5.14 5.32 9.65
N ILE A 128 -3.81 5.27 9.57
CA ILE A 128 -2.93 5.76 10.64
C ILE A 128 -3.16 7.26 10.88
N ARG A 129 -3.19 8.07 9.81
CA ARG A 129 -3.42 9.52 9.88
C ARG A 129 -4.78 9.86 10.51
N THR A 130 -5.81 9.10 10.14
CA THR A 130 -7.18 9.31 10.65
C THR A 130 -7.23 9.06 12.16
N ARG A 131 -6.60 7.98 12.65
CA ARG A 131 -6.51 7.69 14.09
C ARG A 131 -5.72 8.74 14.86
N THR A 132 -4.58 9.19 14.33
CA THR A 132 -3.79 10.28 14.96
C THR A 132 -4.63 11.54 15.13
N ARG A 133 -5.34 11.97 14.07
CA ARG A 133 -6.20 13.16 14.13
C ARG A 133 -7.35 13.03 15.14
N THR A 134 -7.98 11.86 15.21
CA THR A 134 -9.06 11.59 16.17
C THR A 134 -8.53 11.64 17.61
N HIS A 135 -7.34 11.08 17.86
CA HIS A 135 -6.73 11.08 19.18
C HIS A 135 -6.37 12.51 19.63
N ASP A 136 -5.83 13.34 18.74
CA ASP A 136 -5.50 14.73 19.06
C ASP A 136 -6.74 15.58 19.38
N LEU A 137 -7.86 15.34 18.69
CA LEU A 137 -9.13 16.04 18.95
C LEU A 137 -9.81 15.61 20.26
N ALA A 138 -9.62 14.35 20.68
CA ALA A 138 -10.17 13.82 21.93
C ALA A 138 -9.34 14.21 23.18
N ALA A 139 -8.11 14.70 22.98
CA ALA A 139 -7.21 15.12 24.05
C ALA A 139 -7.35 16.61 24.44
N VAL A 140 -8.28 17.35 23.81
CA VAL A 140 -8.62 18.76 24.08
C VAL A 140 -9.94 18.84 24.82
#